data_AF-A0A3R9HZ76-F1
#
_entry.id   AF-A0A3R9HZ76-F1
#
_cell.length_a   1.000
_cell.length_b   1.000
_cell.length_c   1.000
_cell.angle_alpha   90.00
_cell.angle_beta   90.00
_cell.angle_gamma   90.00
#
_symmetry.space_group_name_H-M   'P 1'
#
loop_
_entity.id
_entity.type
_entity.pdbx_description
1 polymer ?
#
loop_
_entity_poly.entity_id
_entity_poly.type
_entity_poly.pdbx_seq_one_letter_code
_entity_poly.pdbx_strand_id
1 'polypeptide(L)'
;MENARIINRWILPRINQVSKDNSQRDCLSLSYIIISILGMVSFIHIVIKGVDTFQNRLGILNFDFYLGFIAFSLTIGAYCLYNVLMIRKTFILEIFALVILSIIWLFLYDLKFLFLSLTSVLLPMFLLYPIGELSYYKLIQNLNYLEEVMYNYFLENSAKKINKIKLSTVICISVLFFNYSISQYISLNSWLSTLLILSLILLMWLYQYNSSKEIQLFKKFLIYFVFLIVLLVANFQMESNLLKLPLLLLNILLAMERIVSLSKEAKELIISKSILYYIDHEDIEERVLLSEVISTNYIKSVVLSEEEIVRQLLIRFRLKLKEDFLNIYSYRKKDFKRYKQLVESYKYFMEFDESWLNNMDDLYKKVKEIVEIPDQEIVIPQIYIEYAVILFYSNKYKESIDVFRRVFIYLDIKDLEMLRQAYVELGDTKNAEIIQKIIIKEKQHDQPLLSP
;
A
#
# COMPACT_ATOMS: atom_id res chain seq x y z
N MET A 1 2.39 11.22 12.62
CA MET A 1 2.41 9.83 12.12
C MET A 1 1.47 9.62 10.94
N GLU A 2 0.43 10.43 10.76
CA GLU A 2 -0.51 10.36 9.60
C GLU A 2 0.15 10.33 8.21
N ASN A 3 1.34 10.92 8.04
CA ASN A 3 2.06 10.93 6.75
C ASN A 3 2.73 9.59 6.38
N ALA A 4 2.59 8.54 7.19
CA ALA A 4 3.28 7.26 6.96
C ALA A 4 2.56 6.33 5.96
N ARG A 5 1.28 6.59 5.61
CA ARG A 5 0.50 5.75 4.68
C ARG A 5 0.65 6.21 3.22
N ILE A 6 1.80 5.93 2.62
CA ILE A 6 2.17 6.38 1.26
C ILE A 6 1.31 5.68 0.22
N ILE A 7 1.12 4.36 0.33
CA ILE A 7 0.38 3.60 -0.69
C ILE A 7 -1.09 3.99 -0.66
N ASN A 8 -1.68 4.03 0.53
CA ASN A 8 -3.09 4.38 0.71
C ASN A 8 -3.42 5.82 0.30
N ARG A 9 -2.54 6.79 0.59
CA ARG A 9 -2.83 8.21 0.36
C ARG A 9 -2.40 8.70 -1.02
N TRP A 10 -1.36 8.13 -1.59
CA TRP A 10 -0.72 8.68 -2.78
C TRP A 10 -0.77 7.75 -3.99
N ILE A 11 -0.51 6.46 -3.84
CA ILE A 11 -0.34 5.56 -4.99
C ILE A 11 -1.69 5.02 -5.47
N LEU A 12 -2.42 4.30 -4.62
CA LEU A 12 -3.69 3.66 -5.00
C LEU A 12 -4.76 4.65 -5.46
N PRO A 13 -5.04 5.76 -4.73
CA PRO A 13 -6.04 6.72 -5.17
C PRO A 13 -5.73 7.30 -6.54
N ARG A 14 -4.44 7.48 -6.87
CA ARG A 14 -4.03 8.00 -8.18
C ARG A 14 -4.20 7.01 -9.30
N ILE A 15 -3.80 5.77 -9.07
CA ILE A 15 -4.03 4.70 -10.05
C ILE A 15 -5.52 4.67 -10.36
N ASN A 16 -6.36 4.62 -9.32
CA ASN A 16 -7.83 4.59 -9.47
C ASN A 16 -8.39 5.85 -10.14
N GLN A 17 -7.90 7.04 -9.79
CA GLN A 17 -8.38 8.30 -10.35
C GLN A 17 -8.03 8.46 -11.84
N VAL A 18 -6.86 7.98 -12.25
CA VAL A 18 -6.28 8.28 -13.56
C VAL A 18 -6.55 7.15 -14.57
N SER A 19 -6.63 5.91 -14.10
CA SER A 19 -6.96 4.74 -14.92
C SER A 19 -8.44 4.70 -15.28
N LYS A 20 -8.76 4.22 -16.49
CA LYS A 20 -10.15 3.97 -16.91
C LYS A 20 -10.52 2.49 -17.00
N ASP A 21 -9.53 1.63 -17.16
CA ASP A 21 -9.73 0.19 -17.36
C ASP A 21 -8.65 -0.59 -16.61
N ASN A 22 -8.84 -1.91 -16.53
CA ASN A 22 -7.92 -2.81 -15.81
C ASN A 22 -6.51 -2.82 -16.41
N SER A 23 -6.38 -2.62 -17.73
CA SER A 23 -5.08 -2.56 -18.41
C SER A 23 -4.29 -1.31 -18.01
N GLN A 24 -4.96 -0.16 -17.92
CA GLN A 24 -4.39 1.09 -17.45
C GLN A 24 -4.02 1.01 -15.97
N ARG A 25 -4.85 0.34 -15.14
CA ARG A 25 -4.53 0.10 -13.72
C ARG A 25 -3.25 -0.72 -13.59
N ASP A 26 -3.12 -1.81 -14.34
CA ASP A 26 -1.92 -2.66 -14.31
C ASP A 26 -0.69 -1.94 -14.85
N CYS A 27 -0.82 -1.19 -15.95
CA CYS A 27 0.29 -0.44 -16.54
C CYS A 27 0.83 0.64 -15.60
N LEU A 28 -0.05 1.42 -14.98
CA LEU A 28 0.34 2.40 -13.95
C LEU A 28 0.93 1.70 -12.72
N SER A 29 0.33 0.59 -12.27
CA SER A 29 0.83 -0.17 -11.12
C SER A 29 2.27 -0.65 -11.36
N LEU A 30 2.53 -1.24 -12.53
CA LEU A 30 3.86 -1.66 -12.94
C LEU A 30 4.84 -0.47 -12.99
N SER A 31 4.41 0.67 -13.52
CA SER A 31 5.22 1.90 -13.58
C SER A 31 5.63 2.38 -12.19
N TYR A 32 4.70 2.36 -11.22
CA TYR A 32 4.99 2.69 -9.83
C TYR A 32 5.89 1.66 -9.14
N ILE A 33 5.79 0.37 -9.49
CA ILE A 33 6.71 -0.66 -8.99
C ILE A 33 8.12 -0.41 -9.51
N ILE A 34 8.27 -0.20 -10.83
CA ILE A 34 9.56 0.05 -11.48
C ILE A 34 10.22 1.29 -10.88
N ILE A 35 9.48 2.40 -10.76
CA ILE A 35 10.05 3.62 -10.22
C ILE A 35 10.45 3.45 -8.76
N SER A 36 9.68 2.73 -7.95
CA SER A 36 10.02 2.44 -6.56
C SER A 36 11.31 1.64 -6.45
N ILE A 37 11.51 0.63 -7.32
CA ILE A 37 12.74 -0.15 -7.39
C ILE A 37 13.92 0.73 -7.81
N LEU A 38 13.76 1.55 -8.85
CA LEU A 38 14.79 2.48 -9.30
C LEU A 38 15.20 3.43 -8.19
N GLY A 39 14.23 4.00 -7.46
CA GLY A 39 14.50 4.92 -6.35
C GLY A 39 15.24 4.26 -5.21
N MET A 40 14.86 3.02 -4.86
CA MET A 40 15.56 2.24 -3.86
C MET A 40 17.02 1.98 -4.25
N VAL A 41 17.26 1.60 -5.51
CA VAL A 41 18.61 1.34 -6.02
C VAL A 41 19.44 2.63 -6.09
N SER A 42 18.86 3.73 -6.59
CA SER A 42 19.49 5.05 -6.58
C SER A 42 19.90 5.48 -5.17
N PHE A 43 19.03 5.23 -4.19
CA PHE A 43 19.33 5.50 -2.78
C PHE A 43 20.49 4.62 -2.27
N ILE A 44 20.49 3.31 -2.56
CA ILE A 44 21.60 2.41 -2.22
C ILE A 44 22.92 2.91 -2.83
N HIS A 45 22.90 3.34 -4.09
CA HIS A 45 24.09 3.88 -4.77
C HIS A 45 24.64 5.14 -4.08
N ILE A 46 23.76 6.04 -3.64
CA ILE A 46 24.15 7.21 -2.85
C ILE A 46 24.79 6.78 -1.52
N VAL A 47 24.18 5.82 -0.83
CA VAL A 47 24.71 5.30 0.45
C VAL A 47 26.10 4.70 0.26
N ILE A 48 26.31 3.87 -0.77
CA ILE A 48 27.61 3.27 -1.08
C ILE A 48 28.67 4.36 -1.29
N LYS A 49 28.41 5.35 -2.15
CA LYS A 49 29.34 6.48 -2.37
C LYS A 49 29.62 7.28 -1.10
N GLY A 50 28.61 7.45 -0.24
CA GLY A 50 28.75 8.13 1.04
C GLY A 50 29.70 7.40 1.98
N VAL A 51 29.58 6.08 2.08
CA VAL A 51 30.44 5.27 2.95
C VAL A 51 31.87 5.15 2.39
N ASP A 52 32.05 4.98 1.07
CA ASP A 52 33.39 4.99 0.44
C ASP A 52 34.15 6.29 0.74
N THR A 53 33.43 7.41 0.81
CA THR A 53 34.05 8.70 1.09
C THR A 53 34.41 8.89 2.56
N PHE A 54 33.58 8.36 3.46
CA PHE A 54 33.89 8.36 4.89
C PHE A 54 35.22 7.63 5.18
N GLN A 55 35.53 6.59 4.41
CA GLN A 55 36.76 5.80 4.55
C GLN A 55 38.02 6.50 4.05
N ASN A 56 37.95 7.16 2.88
CA ASN A 56 39.15 7.65 2.21
C ASN A 56 39.64 9.02 2.71
N ARG A 57 38.83 9.78 3.47
CA ARG A 57 39.15 11.18 3.83
C ARG A 57 38.83 11.63 5.25
N LEU A 58 38.72 10.72 6.23
CA LEU A 58 38.56 11.05 7.67
C LEU A 58 37.62 12.26 7.92
N GLY A 59 36.36 12.16 7.45
CA GLY A 59 35.31 13.11 7.79
C GLY A 59 35.02 14.25 6.80
N ILE A 60 35.74 14.37 5.69
CA ILE A 60 35.32 15.26 4.59
C ILE A 60 34.37 14.47 3.67
N LEU A 61 33.06 14.58 3.93
CA LEU A 61 32.00 14.03 3.07
C LEU A 61 32.19 14.52 1.61
N ASN A 62 32.11 13.60 0.64
CA ASN A 62 32.38 13.90 -0.77
C ASN A 62 31.41 14.94 -1.30
N PHE A 63 31.91 15.83 -2.16
CA PHE A 63 31.06 16.69 -2.96
C PHE A 63 30.07 15.86 -3.80
N ASP A 64 30.52 14.73 -4.35
CA ASP A 64 29.69 13.82 -5.16
C ASP A 64 28.55 13.16 -4.37
N PHE A 65 28.74 12.89 -3.08
CA PHE A 65 27.70 12.34 -2.20
C PHE A 65 26.62 13.39 -1.94
N TYR A 66 27.02 14.61 -1.56
CA TYR A 66 26.07 15.71 -1.35
C TYR A 66 25.30 16.03 -2.63
N LEU A 67 25.97 16.07 -3.77
CA LEU A 67 25.36 16.37 -5.05
C LEU A 67 24.36 15.26 -5.45
N GLY A 68 24.73 14.00 -5.24
CA GLY A 68 23.82 12.85 -5.46
C GLY A 68 22.59 12.86 -4.55
N PHE A 69 22.75 13.21 -3.26
CA PHE A 69 21.65 13.31 -2.31
C PHE A 69 20.73 14.51 -2.61
N ILE A 70 21.30 15.67 -2.94
CA ILE A 70 20.56 16.87 -3.34
C ILE A 70 19.76 16.56 -4.61
N ALA A 71 20.38 15.98 -5.64
CA ALA A 71 19.69 15.60 -6.87
C ALA A 71 18.54 14.60 -6.61
N PHE A 72 18.72 13.63 -5.72
CA PHE A 72 17.66 12.70 -5.29
C PHE A 72 16.48 13.45 -4.67
N SER A 73 16.77 14.32 -3.70
CA SER A 73 15.75 15.09 -3.01
C SER A 73 15.00 16.08 -3.93
N LEU A 74 15.71 16.71 -4.87
CA LEU A 74 15.14 17.65 -5.83
C LEU A 74 14.23 16.95 -6.83
N THR A 75 14.61 15.76 -7.33
CA THR A 75 13.77 15.00 -8.27
C THR A 75 12.48 14.51 -7.62
N ILE A 76 12.53 14.06 -6.37
CA ILE A 76 11.33 13.74 -5.58
C ILE A 76 10.48 14.99 -5.34
N GLY A 77 11.12 16.09 -4.91
CA GLY A 77 10.45 17.37 -4.68
C GLY A 77 9.74 17.91 -5.93
N ALA A 78 10.39 17.82 -7.10
CA ALA A 78 9.82 18.23 -8.38
C ALA A 78 8.62 17.37 -8.77
N TYR A 79 8.68 16.05 -8.57
CA TYR A 79 7.53 15.18 -8.80
C TYR A 79 6.37 15.52 -7.85
N CYS A 80 6.64 15.73 -6.56
CA CYS A 80 5.63 16.19 -5.60
C CYS A 80 4.99 17.53 -6.02
N LEU A 81 5.78 18.46 -6.53
CA LEU A 81 5.31 19.77 -6.99
C LEU A 81 4.47 19.67 -8.29
N TYR A 82 4.91 18.87 -9.26
CA TYR A 82 4.11 18.50 -10.44
C TYR A 82 2.72 17.99 -10.04
N ASN A 83 2.69 17.15 -9.00
CA ASN A 83 1.46 16.53 -8.54
C ASN A 83 0.48 17.49 -7.87
N VAL A 84 0.97 18.54 -7.22
CA VAL A 84 0.14 19.57 -6.58
C VAL A 84 -0.38 20.56 -7.63
N LEU A 85 0.44 20.91 -8.63
CA LEU A 85 0.09 21.93 -9.63
C LEU A 85 -0.83 21.43 -10.75
N MET A 86 -0.81 20.15 -11.08
CA MET A 86 -1.61 19.63 -12.20
C MET A 86 -3.07 19.36 -11.81
N ILE A 87 -3.96 20.28 -12.22
CA ILE A 87 -5.41 20.26 -11.96
C ILE A 87 -6.15 19.21 -12.83
N ARG A 88 -5.66 18.93 -14.05
CA ARG A 88 -6.21 17.89 -14.94
C ARG A 88 -5.18 16.79 -15.15
N LYS A 89 -5.42 15.63 -14.55
CA LYS A 89 -4.54 14.46 -14.66
C LYS A 89 -5.14 13.46 -15.64
N THR A 90 -4.33 13.01 -16.60
CA THR A 90 -4.70 11.96 -17.55
C THR A 90 -3.69 10.83 -17.44
N PHE A 91 -4.13 9.62 -17.80
CA PHE A 91 -3.28 8.42 -17.83
C PHE A 91 -1.97 8.63 -18.58
N ILE A 92 -2.05 9.25 -19.75
CA ILE A 92 -0.88 9.51 -20.60
C ILE A 92 0.11 10.45 -19.89
N LEU A 93 -0.37 11.51 -19.25
CA LEU A 93 0.49 12.47 -18.55
C LEU A 93 1.17 11.83 -17.33
N GLU A 94 0.46 11.00 -16.57
CA GLU A 94 1.04 10.33 -15.39
C GLU A 94 2.12 9.32 -15.82
N ILE A 95 1.85 8.49 -16.83
CA ILE A 95 2.85 7.57 -17.37
C ILE A 95 4.06 8.34 -17.89
N PHE A 96 3.83 9.40 -18.66
CA PHE A 96 4.92 10.21 -19.22
C PHE A 96 5.79 10.81 -18.12
N ALA A 97 5.19 11.32 -17.04
CA ALA A 97 5.92 11.82 -15.88
C ALA A 97 6.76 10.73 -15.19
N LEU A 98 6.19 9.54 -14.98
CA LEU A 98 6.90 8.40 -14.38
C LEU A 98 8.05 7.90 -15.26
N VAL A 99 7.85 7.85 -16.57
CA VAL A 99 8.89 7.45 -17.54
C VAL A 99 10.02 8.48 -17.56
N ILE A 100 9.72 9.78 -17.61
CA ILE A 100 10.74 10.84 -17.55
C ILE A 100 11.54 10.74 -16.25
N LEU A 101 10.85 10.60 -15.12
CA LEU A 101 11.53 10.49 -13.82
C LEU A 101 12.43 9.26 -13.76
N SER A 102 11.99 8.14 -14.34
CA SER A 102 12.81 6.93 -14.48
C SER A 102 14.06 7.18 -15.32
N ILE A 103 13.93 7.84 -16.48
CA ILE A 103 15.07 8.20 -17.34
C ILE A 103 16.06 9.12 -16.62
N ILE A 104 15.56 10.11 -15.88
CA ILE A 104 16.39 11.03 -15.08
C ILE A 104 17.21 10.24 -14.05
N TRP A 105 16.60 9.32 -13.30
CA TRP A 105 17.32 8.50 -12.33
C TRP A 105 18.32 7.55 -12.97
N LEU A 106 18.00 6.96 -14.12
CA LEU A 106 18.94 6.12 -14.86
C LEU A 106 20.19 6.91 -15.28
N PHE A 107 20.03 8.17 -15.70
CA PHE A 107 21.12 9.03 -16.12
C PHE A 107 21.93 9.57 -14.93
N LEU A 108 21.28 10.08 -13.89
CA LEU A 108 21.94 10.69 -12.74
C LEU A 108 22.81 9.71 -11.93
N TYR A 109 22.43 8.44 -11.90
CA TYR A 109 23.09 7.42 -11.08
C TYR A 109 23.83 6.36 -11.90
N ASP A 110 23.98 6.56 -13.22
CA ASP A 110 24.64 5.63 -14.15
C ASP A 110 24.10 4.19 -14.08
N LEU A 111 22.79 4.04 -13.89
CA LEU A 111 22.12 2.74 -13.70
C LEU A 111 21.80 2.03 -15.03
N LYS A 112 22.60 2.26 -16.09
CA LYS A 112 22.36 1.74 -17.45
C LYS A 112 22.29 0.21 -17.49
N PHE A 113 23.13 -0.46 -16.70
CA PHE A 113 23.13 -1.92 -16.58
C PHE A 113 21.89 -2.45 -15.83
N LEU A 114 21.40 -1.69 -14.85
CA LEU A 114 20.17 -2.02 -14.12
C LEU A 114 18.93 -1.87 -15.02
N PHE A 115 18.92 -0.89 -15.93
CA PHE A 115 17.85 -0.78 -16.93
C PHE A 115 17.80 -2.02 -17.82
N LEU A 116 18.97 -2.49 -18.28
CA LEU A 116 19.05 -3.70 -19.10
C LEU A 116 18.58 -4.95 -18.33
N SER A 117 18.92 -5.07 -17.04
CA SER A 117 18.46 -6.19 -16.20
C SER A 117 16.97 -6.10 -15.84
N LEU A 118 16.43 -4.91 -15.58
CA LEU A 118 14.99 -4.71 -15.41
C LEU A 118 14.24 -5.11 -16.69
N THR A 119 14.73 -4.68 -17.85
CA THR A 119 14.10 -5.01 -19.14
C THR A 119 14.12 -6.51 -19.40
N SER A 120 15.22 -7.21 -19.06
CA SER A 120 15.32 -8.66 -19.24
C SER A 120 14.46 -9.47 -18.28
N VAL A 121 14.10 -8.93 -17.10
CA VAL A 121 13.16 -9.55 -16.15
C VAL A 121 11.71 -9.23 -16.50
N LEU A 122 11.43 -8.00 -16.94
CA LEU A 122 10.10 -7.55 -17.31
C LEU A 122 9.56 -8.25 -18.57
N LEU A 123 10.43 -8.53 -19.55
CA LEU A 123 10.06 -9.24 -20.78
C LEU A 123 9.41 -10.61 -20.51
N PRO A 124 10.02 -11.52 -19.74
CA PRO A 124 9.38 -12.76 -19.30
C PRO A 124 8.15 -12.54 -18.43
N MET A 125 8.14 -11.52 -17.57
CA MET A 125 6.98 -11.23 -16.73
C MET A 125 5.74 -10.87 -17.58
N PHE A 126 5.90 -10.12 -18.67
CA PHE A 126 4.79 -9.82 -19.58
C PHE A 126 4.20 -11.05 -20.27
N LEU A 127 5.00 -12.12 -20.45
CA LEU A 127 4.52 -13.38 -21.00
C LEU A 127 3.76 -14.22 -19.97
N LEU A 128 4.17 -14.18 -18.70
CA LEU A 128 3.58 -14.98 -17.62
C LEU A 128 2.39 -14.31 -16.94
N TYR A 129 2.40 -12.97 -16.84
CA TYR A 129 1.39 -12.15 -16.20
C TYR A 129 1.01 -11.01 -17.15
N PRO A 130 0.05 -11.23 -18.06
CA PRO A 130 -0.33 -10.24 -19.05
C PRO A 130 -0.96 -9.02 -18.39
N ILE A 131 -0.76 -7.85 -19.01
CA ILE A 131 -1.40 -6.59 -18.58
C ILE A 131 -2.92 -6.72 -18.80
N GLY A 132 -3.72 -6.40 -17.78
CA GLY A 132 -5.18 -6.35 -17.86
C GLY A 132 -5.89 -7.30 -16.90
N GLU A 133 -5.18 -8.25 -16.31
CA GLU A 133 -5.72 -9.20 -15.32
C GLU A 133 -5.73 -8.66 -13.87
N LEU A 134 -5.33 -7.40 -13.67
CA LEU A 134 -5.16 -6.74 -12.36
C LEU A 134 -4.07 -7.37 -11.48
N SER A 135 -3.21 -8.21 -12.05
CA SER A 135 -2.14 -8.91 -11.30
C SER A 135 -1.18 -7.93 -10.63
N TYR A 136 -0.78 -6.86 -11.32
CA TYR A 136 0.15 -5.86 -10.78
C TYR A 136 -0.56 -4.92 -9.81
N TYR A 137 -1.81 -4.59 -10.09
CA TYR A 137 -2.65 -3.80 -9.19
C TYR A 137 -2.88 -4.51 -7.84
N LYS A 138 -3.19 -5.81 -7.85
CA LYS A 138 -3.35 -6.66 -6.65
C LYS A 138 -2.08 -6.71 -5.80
N LEU A 139 -0.89 -6.64 -6.40
CA LEU A 139 0.36 -6.53 -5.64
C LEU A 139 0.42 -5.23 -4.84
N ILE A 140 0.04 -4.09 -5.44
CA ILE A 140 0.00 -2.80 -4.74
C ILE A 140 -1.07 -2.81 -3.64
N GLN A 141 -2.23 -3.41 -3.89
CA GLN A 141 -3.27 -3.58 -2.85
C GLN A 141 -2.75 -4.39 -1.66
N ASN A 142 -2.05 -5.51 -1.89
CA ASN A 142 -1.45 -6.30 -0.82
C ASN A 142 -0.43 -5.50 0.01
N LEU A 143 0.38 -4.66 -0.64
CA LEU A 143 1.29 -3.76 0.05
C LEU A 143 0.54 -2.69 0.87
N ASN A 144 -0.60 -2.20 0.39
CA ASN A 144 -1.47 -1.29 1.14
C ASN A 144 -2.03 -1.94 2.42
N TYR A 145 -2.47 -3.19 2.33
CA TYR A 145 -2.96 -3.94 3.49
C TYR A 145 -1.84 -4.17 4.51
N LEU A 146 -0.62 -4.45 4.05
CA LEU A 146 0.54 -4.56 4.93
C LEU A 146 0.89 -3.22 5.59
N GLU A 147 0.81 -2.12 4.85
CA GLU A 147 1.03 -0.76 5.35
C GLU A 147 0.02 -0.41 6.46
N GLU A 148 -1.26 -0.77 6.30
CA GLU A 148 -2.30 -0.62 7.33
C GLU A 148 -1.92 -1.38 8.62
N VAL A 149 -1.60 -2.67 8.51
CA VAL A 149 -1.26 -3.51 9.68
C VAL A 149 -0.08 -2.94 10.45
N MET A 150 0.97 -2.52 9.72
CA MET A 150 2.14 -1.91 10.34
C MET A 150 1.81 -0.56 10.99
N TYR A 151 0.99 0.27 10.33
CA TYR A 151 0.59 1.57 10.86
C TYR A 151 -0.18 1.45 12.18
N ASN A 152 -1.20 0.58 12.21
CA ASN A 152 -2.04 0.36 13.40
C ASN A 152 -1.18 -0.13 14.57
N TYR A 153 -0.28 -1.08 14.31
CA TYR A 153 0.66 -1.57 15.31
C TYR A 153 1.53 -0.46 15.93
N PHE A 154 2.10 0.40 15.09
CA PHE A 154 2.97 1.49 15.57
C PHE A 154 2.19 2.56 16.33
N LEU A 155 0.94 2.83 15.95
CA LEU A 155 0.07 3.78 16.63
C LEU A 155 -0.21 3.31 18.06
N GLU A 156 -0.62 2.05 18.22
CA GLU A 156 -0.88 1.42 19.53
C GLU A 156 0.36 1.35 20.44
N ASN A 157 1.55 1.12 19.86
CA ASN A 157 2.78 0.89 20.63
C ASN A 157 3.72 2.09 20.74
N SER A 158 3.34 3.26 20.21
CA SER A 158 4.15 4.48 20.19
C SER A 158 4.54 5.03 21.58
N ALA A 159 3.85 4.60 22.65
CA ALA A 159 4.05 5.09 24.02
C ALA A 159 5.32 4.58 24.73
N LYS A 160 6.02 3.56 24.21
CA LYS A 160 7.24 3.02 24.85
C LYS A 160 8.46 3.90 24.54
N LYS A 161 8.72 4.91 25.40
CA LYS A 161 9.97 5.69 25.41
C LYS A 161 11.16 4.82 25.85
N ILE A 162 11.75 4.09 24.92
CA ILE A 162 13.12 3.58 25.09
C ILE A 162 14.07 4.78 24.98
N ASN A 163 15.08 4.85 25.84
CA ASN A 163 16.07 5.92 25.84
C ASN A 163 17.03 5.77 24.64
N LYS A 164 16.53 6.10 23.42
CA LYS A 164 17.13 5.78 22.11
C LYS A 164 18.59 6.27 21.97
N ILE A 165 18.95 7.36 22.64
CA ILE A 165 20.29 7.97 22.57
C ILE A 165 21.35 7.10 23.28
N LYS A 166 21.04 6.51 24.44
CA LYS A 166 21.97 5.63 25.16
C LYS A 166 22.19 4.30 24.45
N LEU A 167 21.14 3.75 23.82
CA LEU A 167 21.24 2.51 23.06
C LEU A 167 22.07 2.68 21.78
N SER A 168 21.84 3.77 21.05
CA SER A 168 22.57 4.09 19.81
C SER A 168 24.09 4.26 20.07
N THR A 169 24.45 4.96 21.14
CA THR A 169 25.86 5.17 21.51
C THR A 169 26.57 3.87 21.90
N VAL A 170 25.92 2.98 22.65
CA VAL A 170 26.48 1.64 22.97
C VAL A 170 26.64 0.77 21.72
N ILE A 171 25.66 0.79 20.81
CA ILE A 171 25.73 0.07 19.53
C ILE A 171 26.94 0.56 18.71
N CYS A 172 27.09 1.88 18.53
CA CYS A 172 28.23 2.46 17.81
C CYS A 172 29.58 2.07 18.42
N ILE A 173 29.70 2.12 19.75
CA ILE A 173 30.93 1.70 20.45
C ILE A 173 31.20 0.21 20.21
N SER A 174 30.20 -0.67 20.30
CA SER A 174 30.37 -2.11 20.06
C SER A 174 30.84 -2.44 18.64
N VAL A 175 30.32 -1.72 17.64
CA VAL A 175 30.71 -1.88 16.23
C VAL A 175 32.17 -1.47 16.02
N LEU A 176 32.60 -0.36 16.63
CA LEU A 176 33.99 0.11 16.54
C LEU A 176 34.99 -0.88 17.16
N PHE A 177 34.71 -1.36 18.37
CA PHE A 177 35.61 -2.31 19.07
C PHE A 177 35.73 -3.66 18.36
N PHE A 178 34.62 -4.19 17.84
CA PHE A 178 34.64 -5.48 17.16
C PHE A 178 35.27 -5.37 15.77
N ASN A 179 35.09 -4.26 15.05
CA ASN A 179 35.79 -4.02 13.79
C ASN A 179 37.31 -4.00 13.99
N TYR A 180 37.77 -3.29 15.03
CA TYR A 180 39.17 -3.28 15.41
C TYR A 180 39.67 -4.67 15.82
N SER A 181 38.84 -5.48 16.48
CA SER A 181 39.22 -6.83 16.89
C SER A 181 39.32 -7.78 15.68
N ILE A 182 38.32 -7.82 14.80
CA ILE A 182 38.35 -8.69 13.62
C ILE A 182 39.51 -8.34 12.69
N SER A 183 39.81 -7.07 12.46
CA SER A 183 40.91 -6.68 11.58
C SER A 183 42.28 -7.14 12.08
N GLN A 184 42.42 -7.40 13.39
CA GLN A 184 43.65 -7.95 14.00
C GLN A 184 43.74 -9.47 13.90
N TYR A 185 42.61 -10.19 13.93
CA TYR A 185 42.59 -11.66 13.92
C TYR A 185 42.39 -12.26 12.52
N ILE A 186 41.69 -11.55 11.64
CA ILE A 186 41.36 -12.00 10.28
C ILE A 186 41.63 -10.84 9.34
N SER A 187 42.39 -11.07 8.27
CA SER A 187 42.65 -10.09 7.21
C SER A 187 41.40 -9.86 6.33
N LEU A 188 40.26 -9.60 6.94
CA LEU A 188 39.02 -9.21 6.29
C LEU A 188 39.04 -7.70 6.03
N ASN A 189 38.46 -7.28 4.90
CA ASN A 189 38.19 -5.88 4.62
C ASN A 189 37.32 -5.29 5.75
N SER A 190 37.63 -4.07 6.20
CA SER A 190 36.90 -3.35 7.25
C SER A 190 35.40 -3.25 6.95
N TRP A 191 35.03 -3.23 5.67
CA TRP A 191 33.63 -3.32 5.22
C TRP A 191 32.94 -4.61 5.65
N LEU A 192 33.53 -5.75 5.33
CA LEU A 192 32.97 -7.07 5.62
C LEU A 192 32.87 -7.28 7.13
N SER A 193 33.87 -6.83 7.90
CA SER A 193 33.79 -6.89 9.37
C SER A 193 32.64 -6.02 9.91
N THR A 194 32.44 -4.82 9.36
CA THR A 194 31.36 -3.92 9.82
C THR A 194 29.98 -4.50 9.52
N LEU A 195 29.83 -5.07 8.32
CA LEU A 195 28.60 -5.72 7.88
C LEU A 195 28.29 -6.99 8.67
N LEU A 196 29.31 -7.77 9.06
CA LEU A 196 29.15 -8.93 9.92
C LEU A 196 28.64 -8.53 11.31
N ILE A 197 29.18 -7.47 11.92
CA ILE A 197 28.68 -7.00 13.22
C ILE A 197 27.25 -6.48 13.11
N LEU A 198 26.97 -5.67 12.09
CA LEU A 198 25.63 -5.13 11.87
C LEU A 198 24.62 -6.27 11.69
N SER A 199 24.97 -7.30 10.92
CA SER A 199 24.10 -8.48 10.77
C SER A 199 23.92 -9.26 12.08
N LEU A 200 24.95 -9.39 12.93
CA LEU A 200 24.84 -9.99 14.26
C LEU A 200 23.95 -9.18 15.21
N ILE A 201 24.13 -7.86 15.27
CA ILE A 201 23.30 -6.97 16.10
C ILE A 201 21.84 -7.05 15.66
N LEU A 202 21.63 -7.08 14.35
CA LEU A 202 20.33 -7.24 13.75
C LEU A 202 19.69 -8.60 14.07
N LEU A 203 20.46 -9.70 14.02
CA LEU A 203 20.00 -11.03 14.43
C LEU A 203 19.65 -11.09 15.93
N MET A 204 20.50 -10.51 16.79
CA MET A 204 20.22 -10.41 18.22
C MET A 204 18.97 -9.58 18.49
N TRP A 205 18.74 -8.52 17.71
CA TRP A 205 17.52 -7.73 17.76
C TRP A 205 16.29 -8.53 17.31
N LEU A 206 16.43 -9.42 16.31
CA LEU A 206 15.35 -10.31 15.85
C LEU A 206 14.92 -11.31 16.92
N TYR A 207 15.87 -11.93 17.64
CA TYR A 207 15.60 -12.94 18.66
C TYR A 207 15.05 -12.40 20.00
N GLN A 208 14.73 -11.11 20.10
CA GLN A 208 14.04 -10.59 21.29
C GLN A 208 12.64 -11.21 21.41
N TYR A 209 12.49 -12.08 22.42
CA TYR A 209 11.37 -13.01 22.67
C TYR A 209 9.98 -12.35 22.75
N ASN A 210 9.91 -11.03 23.00
CA ASN A 210 8.66 -10.30 23.22
C ASN A 210 8.21 -9.45 22.03
N SER A 211 8.68 -9.74 20.81
CA SER A 211 8.22 -9.01 19.62
C SER A 211 6.94 -9.62 19.06
N SER A 212 5.93 -8.79 18.81
CA SER A 212 4.71 -9.19 18.13
C SER A 212 5.01 -9.62 16.68
N LYS A 213 4.12 -10.38 16.04
CA LYS A 213 4.33 -10.91 14.68
C LYS A 213 4.62 -9.78 13.67
N GLU A 214 3.98 -8.62 13.84
CA GLU A 214 4.17 -7.42 13.02
C GLU A 214 5.62 -6.90 13.10
N ILE A 215 6.14 -6.74 14.33
CA ILE A 215 7.53 -6.35 14.54
C ILE A 215 8.46 -7.41 13.96
N GLN A 216 8.22 -8.69 14.21
CA GLN A 216 9.09 -9.76 13.73
C GLN A 216 9.20 -9.73 12.21
N LEU A 217 8.08 -9.56 11.50
CA LEU A 217 8.07 -9.44 10.04
C LEU A 217 8.89 -8.22 9.58
N PHE A 218 8.68 -7.04 10.19
CA PHE A 218 9.44 -5.84 9.87
C PHE A 218 10.94 -6.00 10.13
N LYS A 219 11.32 -6.61 11.26
CA LYS A 219 12.70 -6.94 11.57
C LYS A 219 13.29 -7.84 10.49
N LYS A 220 12.59 -8.93 10.12
CA LYS A 220 13.03 -9.83 9.05
C LYS A 220 13.24 -9.08 7.73
N PHE A 221 12.28 -8.26 7.30
CA PHE A 221 12.41 -7.43 6.09
C PHE A 221 13.67 -6.57 6.10
N LEU A 222 13.91 -5.85 7.21
CA LEU A 222 15.09 -4.98 7.34
C LEU A 222 16.38 -5.79 7.27
N ILE A 223 16.44 -6.95 7.93
CA ILE A 223 17.63 -7.81 7.95
C ILE A 223 17.93 -8.37 6.58
N TYR A 224 16.91 -8.93 5.92
CA TYR A 224 17.09 -9.47 4.57
C TYR A 224 17.45 -8.37 3.57
N PHE A 225 16.91 -7.16 3.74
CA PHE A 225 17.29 -6.01 2.94
C PHE A 225 18.76 -5.61 3.13
N VAL A 226 19.23 -5.51 4.38
CA VAL A 226 20.64 -5.24 4.67
C VAL A 226 21.52 -6.36 4.11
N PHE A 227 21.13 -7.62 4.30
CA PHE A 227 21.88 -8.77 3.79
C PHE A 227 21.95 -8.79 2.25
N LEU A 228 20.88 -8.39 1.56
CA LEU A 228 20.87 -8.21 0.11
C LEU A 228 21.90 -7.16 -0.32
N ILE A 229 21.97 -6.01 0.37
CA ILE A 229 22.99 -4.98 0.10
C ILE A 229 24.39 -5.54 0.30
N VAL A 230 24.64 -6.27 1.40
CA VAL A 230 25.94 -6.91 1.66
C VAL A 230 26.33 -7.85 0.52
N LEU A 231 25.41 -8.72 0.09
CA LEU A 231 25.64 -9.67 -1.00
C LEU A 231 25.94 -8.95 -2.32
N LEU A 232 25.20 -7.88 -2.65
CA LEU A 232 25.43 -7.10 -3.86
C LEU A 232 26.80 -6.43 -3.82
N VAL A 233 27.15 -5.74 -2.73
CA VAL A 233 28.44 -5.06 -2.57
C VAL A 233 29.60 -6.05 -2.60
N ALA A 234 29.50 -7.18 -1.90
CA ALA A 234 30.52 -8.23 -1.89
C ALA A 234 30.77 -8.83 -3.29
N ASN A 235 29.70 -8.99 -4.09
CA ASN A 235 29.81 -9.48 -5.46
C ASN A 235 30.46 -8.48 -6.41
N PHE A 236 30.25 -7.16 -6.23
CA PHE A 236 30.88 -6.13 -7.08
C PHE A 236 32.39 -5.97 -6.83
N GLN A 237 32.86 -6.22 -5.60
CA GLN A 237 34.28 -6.05 -5.24
C GLN A 237 35.18 -7.23 -5.66
N MET A 238 34.62 -8.24 -6.30
CA MET A 238 35.27 -9.52 -6.54
C MET A 238 35.85 -9.61 -7.98
N GLU A 239 37.18 -9.59 -8.16
CA GLU A 239 37.88 -9.75 -9.48
C GLU A 239 37.48 -11.00 -10.31
N SER A 240 37.12 -10.85 -11.59
CA SER A 240 36.48 -11.88 -12.42
C SER A 240 37.19 -13.25 -12.44
N ASN A 241 36.62 -14.24 -11.74
CA ASN A 241 36.94 -15.66 -11.89
C ASN A 241 35.67 -16.41 -12.33
N LEU A 242 35.80 -17.41 -13.21
CA LEU A 242 34.71 -18.25 -13.75
C LEU A 242 33.80 -18.86 -12.67
N LEU A 243 34.31 -19.10 -11.46
CA LEU A 243 33.56 -19.61 -10.30
C LEU A 243 32.59 -18.58 -9.67
N LYS A 244 32.62 -17.31 -10.10
CA LYS A 244 31.80 -16.23 -9.51
C LYS A 244 30.37 -16.18 -10.04
N LEU A 245 30.15 -16.54 -11.31
CA LEU A 245 28.81 -16.60 -11.89
C LEU A 245 27.91 -17.62 -11.17
N PRO A 246 28.37 -18.87 -10.91
CA PRO A 246 27.60 -19.83 -10.11
C PRO A 246 27.31 -19.33 -8.69
N LEU A 247 28.29 -18.69 -8.02
CA LEU A 247 28.13 -18.18 -6.67
C LEU A 247 27.12 -17.01 -6.62
N LEU A 248 27.14 -16.14 -7.62
CA LEU A 248 26.20 -15.03 -7.77
C LEU A 248 24.78 -15.54 -8.05
N LEU A 249 24.63 -16.54 -8.92
CA LEU A 249 23.34 -17.20 -9.17
C LEU A 249 22.79 -17.86 -7.90
N LEU A 250 23.63 -18.58 -7.14
CA LEU A 250 23.23 -19.17 -5.87
C LEU A 250 22.77 -18.11 -4.86
N ASN A 251 23.50 -16.99 -4.76
CA ASN A 251 23.14 -15.89 -3.85
C ASN A 251 21.81 -15.23 -4.25
N ILE A 252 21.55 -15.04 -5.55
CA ILE A 252 20.27 -14.52 -6.04
C ILE A 252 19.14 -15.51 -5.75
N LEU A 253 19.35 -16.81 -5.97
CA LEU A 253 18.35 -17.85 -5.67
C LEU A 253 18.00 -17.88 -4.18
N LEU A 254 19.01 -17.83 -3.31
CA LEU A 254 18.80 -17.76 -1.86
C LEU A 254 18.05 -16.48 -1.45
N ALA A 255 18.36 -15.33 -2.05
CA ALA A 255 17.64 -14.10 -1.80
C ALA A 255 16.17 -14.20 -2.24
N MET A 256 15.90 -14.80 -3.41
CA MET A 256 14.55 -15.02 -3.93
C MET A 256 13.74 -15.95 -3.02
N GLU A 257 14.33 -17.05 -2.54
CA GLU A 257 13.67 -17.95 -1.59
C GLU A 257 13.24 -17.22 -0.31
N ARG A 258 14.10 -16.34 0.22
CA ARG A 258 13.77 -15.51 1.39
C ARG A 258 12.65 -14.52 1.09
N ILE A 259 12.65 -13.88 -0.08
CA ILE A 259 11.56 -12.98 -0.50
C ILE A 259 10.23 -13.75 -0.57
N VAL A 260 10.23 -14.96 -1.14
CA VAL A 260 9.02 -15.79 -1.20
C VAL A 260 8.53 -16.17 0.20
N SER A 261 9.43 -16.55 1.11
CA SER A 261 9.08 -16.86 2.50
C SER A 261 8.46 -15.65 3.21
N LEU A 262 9.06 -14.47 3.07
CA LEU A 262 8.54 -13.22 3.65
C LEU A 262 7.17 -12.86 3.09
N SER A 263 6.98 -13.04 1.77
CA SER A 263 5.70 -12.77 1.12
C SER A 263 4.58 -13.64 1.69
N LYS A 264 4.85 -14.92 1.98
CA LYS A 264 3.90 -15.82 2.65
C LYS A 264 3.57 -15.35 4.07
N GLU A 265 4.58 -15.05 4.88
CA GLU A 265 4.37 -14.54 6.24
C GLU A 265 3.61 -13.20 6.24
N ALA A 266 3.90 -12.31 5.29
CA ALA A 266 3.19 -11.05 5.11
C ALA A 266 1.72 -11.29 4.74
N LYS A 267 1.44 -12.23 3.83
CA LYS A 267 0.07 -12.61 3.45
C LYS A 267 -0.71 -13.16 4.64
N GLU A 268 -0.13 -14.06 5.42
CA GLU A 268 -0.75 -14.58 6.64
C GLU A 268 -1.05 -13.46 7.64
N LEU A 269 -0.11 -12.53 7.81
CA LEU A 269 -0.30 -11.38 8.70
C LEU A 269 -1.43 -10.48 8.21
N ILE A 270 -1.48 -10.17 6.91
CA ILE A 270 -2.55 -9.39 6.28
C ILE A 270 -3.92 -10.03 6.53
N ILE A 271 -4.06 -11.33 6.24
CA ILE A 271 -5.32 -12.07 6.46
C ILE A 271 -5.73 -11.99 7.94
N SER A 272 -4.77 -12.16 8.86
CA SER A 272 -5.08 -12.18 10.29
C SER A 272 -5.36 -10.80 10.93
N LYS A 273 -4.98 -9.69 10.29
CA LYS A 273 -4.98 -8.35 10.94
C LYS A 273 -5.56 -7.20 10.13
N SER A 274 -5.55 -7.24 8.80
CA SER A 274 -6.01 -6.12 7.97
C SER A 274 -7.54 -6.07 7.92
N ILE A 275 -8.10 -4.87 8.10
CA ILE A 275 -9.53 -4.61 7.89
C ILE A 275 -9.77 -4.33 6.40
N LEU A 276 -8.88 -3.55 5.77
CA LEU A 276 -8.99 -3.21 4.34
C LEU A 276 -8.98 -4.46 3.44
N TYR A 277 -8.25 -5.51 3.81
CA TYR A 277 -8.28 -6.77 3.07
C TYR A 277 -9.70 -7.31 2.88
N TYR A 278 -10.54 -7.26 3.92
CA TYR A 278 -11.92 -7.78 3.85
C TYR A 278 -12.93 -6.80 3.22
N ILE A 279 -12.54 -5.53 3.04
CA ILE A 279 -13.37 -4.49 2.40
C ILE A 279 -13.09 -4.45 0.89
N ASP A 280 -11.82 -4.35 0.50
CA ASP A 280 -11.42 -4.02 -0.87
C ASP A 280 -11.14 -5.24 -1.74
N HIS A 281 -10.79 -6.39 -1.13
CA HIS A 281 -10.46 -7.58 -1.90
C HIS A 281 -11.72 -8.30 -2.38
N GLU A 282 -11.91 -8.35 -3.70
CA GLU A 282 -13.15 -8.81 -4.32
C GLU A 282 -13.32 -10.34 -4.24
N ASP A 283 -12.24 -11.11 -4.44
CA ASP A 283 -12.28 -12.58 -4.60
C ASP A 283 -11.64 -13.34 -3.43
N ILE A 284 -12.15 -13.14 -2.20
CA ILE A 284 -11.66 -13.91 -1.05
C ILE A 284 -12.32 -15.29 -1.06
N GLU A 285 -11.50 -16.34 -1.14
CA GLU A 285 -11.98 -17.72 -1.06
C GLU A 285 -12.67 -18.01 0.29
N GLU A 286 -13.81 -18.70 0.24
CA GLU A 286 -14.60 -19.03 1.44
C GLU A 286 -13.80 -19.79 2.50
N ARG A 287 -12.88 -20.67 2.09
CA ARG A 287 -11.99 -21.40 3.01
C ARG A 287 -11.12 -20.48 3.86
N VAL A 288 -10.69 -19.33 3.30
CA VAL A 288 -9.85 -18.34 4.00
C VAL A 288 -10.71 -17.54 4.98
N LEU A 289 -11.94 -17.21 4.61
CA LEU A 289 -12.90 -16.58 5.52
C LEU A 289 -13.16 -17.49 6.72
N LEU A 290 -13.49 -18.76 6.48
CA LEU A 290 -13.82 -19.74 7.51
C LEU A 290 -12.64 -20.01 8.47
N SER A 291 -11.40 -20.02 7.99
CA SER A 291 -10.22 -20.24 8.85
C SER A 291 -10.00 -19.11 9.86
N GLU A 292 -10.55 -17.92 9.62
CA GLU A 292 -10.36 -16.74 10.47
C GLU A 292 -11.58 -16.41 11.35
N VAL A 293 -12.68 -17.18 11.23
CA VAL A 293 -13.87 -16.99 12.07
C VAL A 293 -13.58 -17.42 13.51
N ILE A 294 -13.76 -16.50 14.45
CA ILE A 294 -13.70 -16.79 15.88
C ILE A 294 -15.11 -17.06 16.41
N SER A 295 -15.27 -18.01 17.33
CA SER A 295 -16.58 -18.34 17.90
C SER A 295 -17.26 -17.14 18.59
N THR A 296 -18.57 -17.02 18.43
CA THR A 296 -19.37 -15.94 19.03
C THR A 296 -19.29 -15.94 20.55
N ASN A 297 -19.20 -17.12 21.18
CA ASN A 297 -19.04 -17.24 22.63
C ASN A 297 -17.71 -16.66 23.12
N TYR A 298 -16.63 -16.92 22.38
CA TYR A 298 -15.32 -16.35 22.72
C TYR A 298 -15.33 -14.82 22.62
N ILE A 299 -15.89 -14.28 21.54
CA ILE A 299 -16.02 -12.84 21.32
C ILE A 299 -16.79 -12.17 22.47
N LYS A 300 -17.80 -12.83 23.04
CA LYS A 300 -18.57 -12.32 24.19
C LYS A 300 -17.78 -12.33 25.50
N SER A 301 -16.95 -13.35 25.70
CA SER A 301 -16.23 -13.58 26.95
C SER A 301 -14.91 -12.80 27.10
N VAL A 302 -14.25 -12.45 25.99
CA VAL A 302 -12.91 -11.83 25.99
C VAL A 302 -12.97 -10.37 25.56
N VAL A 303 -12.15 -9.53 26.20
CA VAL A 303 -11.92 -8.14 25.77
C VAL A 303 -11.03 -8.18 24.52
N LEU A 304 -11.64 -7.90 23.37
CA LEU A 304 -10.96 -7.80 22.08
C LEU A 304 -10.75 -6.33 21.70
N SER A 305 -9.77 -6.06 20.84
CA SER A 305 -9.62 -4.72 20.25
C SER A 305 -10.78 -4.41 19.30
N GLU A 306 -11.02 -3.11 19.08
CA GLU A 306 -12.04 -2.63 18.14
C GLU A 306 -11.80 -3.23 16.75
N GLU A 307 -10.55 -3.24 16.28
CA GLU A 307 -10.13 -3.77 14.99
C GLU A 307 -10.50 -5.24 14.81
N GLU A 308 -10.29 -6.05 15.84
CA GLU A 308 -10.59 -7.47 15.79
C GLU A 308 -12.11 -7.71 15.70
N ILE A 309 -12.91 -6.94 16.44
CA ILE A 309 -14.37 -7.04 16.39
C ILE A 309 -14.88 -6.63 15.01
N VAL A 310 -14.36 -5.54 14.46
CA VAL A 310 -14.71 -5.05 13.12
C VAL A 310 -14.38 -6.11 12.07
N ARG A 311 -13.18 -6.69 12.11
CA ARG A 311 -12.76 -7.77 11.21
C ARG A 311 -13.70 -8.97 11.27
N GLN A 312 -14.08 -9.40 12.49
CA GLN A 312 -15.01 -10.50 12.70
C GLN A 312 -16.42 -10.22 12.14
N LEU A 313 -16.87 -8.96 12.17
CA LEU A 313 -18.13 -8.54 11.53
C LEU A 313 -18.00 -8.58 9.99
N LEU A 314 -16.90 -8.09 9.42
CA LEU A 314 -16.68 -8.11 7.97
C LEU A 314 -16.59 -9.53 7.40
N ILE A 315 -15.90 -10.44 8.09
CA ILE A 315 -15.82 -11.85 7.68
C ILE A 315 -17.23 -12.47 7.61
N ARG A 316 -18.07 -12.21 8.61
CA ARG A 316 -19.46 -12.71 8.65
C ARG A 316 -20.36 -12.05 7.62
N PHE A 317 -20.14 -10.77 7.35
CA PHE A 317 -20.79 -10.05 6.26
C PHE A 317 -20.51 -10.75 4.92
N ARG A 318 -19.23 -11.04 4.63
CA ARG A 318 -18.79 -11.74 3.41
C ARG A 318 -19.35 -13.16 3.32
N LEU A 319 -19.42 -13.88 4.44
CA LEU A 319 -20.05 -15.21 4.54
C LEU A 319 -21.58 -15.16 4.54
N LYS A 320 -22.21 -13.97 4.50
CA LYS A 320 -23.67 -13.77 4.55
C LYS A 320 -24.34 -14.35 5.81
N LEU A 321 -23.63 -14.38 6.93
CA LEU A 321 -24.12 -14.89 8.23
C LEU A 321 -24.83 -13.79 9.03
N LYS A 322 -26.06 -13.45 8.63
CA LYS A 322 -26.85 -12.33 9.20
C LYS A 322 -27.07 -12.44 10.71
N GLU A 323 -27.52 -13.59 11.20
CA GLU A 323 -27.83 -13.76 12.62
C GLU A 323 -26.59 -13.61 13.50
N ASP A 324 -25.48 -14.24 13.11
CA ASP A 324 -24.21 -14.14 13.83
C ASP A 324 -23.63 -12.73 13.82
N PHE A 325 -23.74 -12.03 12.69
CA PHE A 325 -23.34 -10.63 12.56
C PHE A 325 -24.09 -9.75 13.56
N LEU A 326 -25.43 -9.84 13.57
CA LEU A 326 -26.29 -9.01 14.43
C LEU A 326 -26.08 -9.33 15.91
N ASN A 327 -25.86 -10.60 16.25
CA ASN A 327 -25.57 -11.03 17.62
C ASN A 327 -24.28 -10.37 18.15
N ILE A 328 -23.20 -10.37 17.36
CA ILE A 328 -21.93 -9.72 17.75
C ILE A 328 -22.09 -8.21 17.83
N TYR A 329 -22.71 -7.60 16.81
CA TYR A 329 -22.93 -6.16 16.79
C TYR A 329 -23.71 -5.70 18.04
N SER A 330 -24.81 -6.39 18.38
CA SER A 330 -25.65 -6.01 19.54
C SER A 330 -24.88 -6.00 20.86
N TYR A 331 -23.94 -6.94 21.03
CA TYR A 331 -23.14 -7.07 22.24
C TYR A 331 -21.98 -6.07 22.30
N ARG A 332 -21.43 -5.66 21.16
CA ARG A 332 -20.22 -4.82 21.04
C ARG A 332 -20.47 -3.41 20.52
N LYS A 333 -21.73 -3.00 20.34
CA LYS A 333 -22.11 -1.67 19.79
C LYS A 333 -21.41 -0.48 20.47
N LYS A 334 -21.11 -0.58 21.77
CA LYS A 334 -20.46 0.50 22.55
C LYS A 334 -18.95 0.60 22.33
N ASP A 335 -18.34 -0.41 21.72
CA ASP A 335 -16.88 -0.52 21.60
C ASP A 335 -16.35 0.19 20.35
N PHE A 336 -17.23 0.59 19.42
CA PHE A 336 -16.86 1.25 18.17
C PHE A 336 -16.66 2.76 18.34
N LYS A 337 -15.50 3.24 17.93
CA LYS A 337 -15.10 4.64 17.87
C LYS A 337 -14.57 4.99 16.48
N ARG A 338 -13.44 4.39 16.09
CA ARG A 338 -12.72 4.68 14.84
C ARG A 338 -13.37 4.07 13.59
N TYR A 339 -14.13 2.99 13.77
CA TYR A 339 -14.78 2.25 12.69
C TYR A 339 -16.31 2.23 12.83
N LYS A 340 -16.88 3.16 13.58
CA LYS A 340 -18.32 3.20 13.86
C LYS A 340 -19.15 3.34 12.58
N GLN A 341 -18.78 4.26 11.68
CA GLN A 341 -19.47 4.44 10.40
C GLN A 341 -19.39 3.19 9.53
N LEU A 342 -18.21 2.56 9.48
CA LEU A 342 -18.00 1.32 8.75
C LEU A 342 -18.97 0.23 9.23
N VAL A 343 -19.03 0.00 10.53
CA VAL A 343 -19.87 -1.05 11.14
C VAL A 343 -21.36 -0.75 10.95
N GLU A 344 -21.79 0.49 11.18
CA GLU A 344 -23.20 0.87 10.97
C GLU A 344 -23.60 0.77 9.48
N SER A 345 -22.68 1.07 8.55
CA SER A 345 -22.91 0.88 7.11
C SER A 345 -23.12 -0.60 6.76
N TYR A 346 -22.24 -1.50 7.22
CA TYR A 346 -22.40 -2.93 6.95
C TYR A 346 -23.63 -3.53 7.64
N LYS A 347 -23.98 -3.03 8.82
CA LYS A 347 -25.25 -3.40 9.46
C LYS A 347 -26.44 -2.98 8.60
N TYR A 348 -26.45 -1.74 8.11
CA TYR A 348 -27.48 -1.25 7.18
C TYR A 348 -27.61 -2.19 5.98
N PHE A 349 -26.50 -2.53 5.32
CA PHE A 349 -26.52 -3.42 4.15
C PHE A 349 -26.97 -4.87 4.48
N MET A 350 -26.72 -5.39 5.70
CA MET A 350 -27.23 -6.71 6.12
C MET A 350 -28.72 -6.71 6.48
N GLU A 351 -29.19 -5.60 7.04
CA GLU A 351 -30.58 -5.44 7.47
C GLU A 351 -31.49 -4.96 6.34
N PHE A 352 -30.92 -4.40 5.27
CA PHE A 352 -31.67 -3.83 4.15
C PHE A 352 -32.74 -4.79 3.63
N ASP A 353 -33.92 -4.23 3.43
CA ASP A 353 -35.10 -4.91 2.94
C ASP A 353 -35.80 -3.98 1.94
N GLU A 354 -36.24 -4.51 0.80
CA GLU A 354 -36.88 -3.73 -0.26
C GLU A 354 -38.12 -2.96 0.23
N SER A 355 -38.79 -3.44 1.28
CA SER A 355 -39.92 -2.76 1.90
C SER A 355 -39.58 -1.37 2.44
N TRP A 356 -38.31 -1.08 2.73
CA TRP A 356 -37.85 0.22 3.22
C TRP A 356 -38.00 1.33 2.16
N LEU A 357 -38.01 0.97 0.88
CA LEU A 357 -38.22 1.92 -0.23
C LEU A 357 -39.63 2.55 -0.19
N ASN A 358 -40.58 1.94 0.53
CA ASN A 358 -41.91 2.51 0.73
C ASN A 358 -41.94 3.70 1.69
N ASN A 359 -40.89 3.90 2.50
CA ASN A 359 -40.79 4.99 3.47
C ASN A 359 -39.44 5.72 3.35
N MET A 360 -39.33 6.54 2.30
CA MET A 360 -38.11 7.27 1.96
C MET A 360 -37.66 8.25 3.05
N ASP A 361 -38.57 8.79 3.86
CA ASP A 361 -38.23 9.72 4.95
C ASP A 361 -37.49 9.02 6.10
N ASP A 362 -37.92 7.82 6.48
CA ASP A 362 -37.24 7.00 7.49
C ASP A 362 -35.88 6.51 6.96
N LEU A 363 -35.85 6.08 5.70
CA LEU A 363 -34.63 5.65 5.04
C LEU A 363 -33.59 6.78 4.96
N TYR A 364 -34.03 8.00 4.59
CA TYR A 364 -33.20 9.20 4.60
C TYR A 364 -32.58 9.47 5.97
N LYS A 365 -33.38 9.43 7.04
CA LYS A 365 -32.88 9.67 8.41
C LYS A 365 -31.85 8.62 8.81
N LYS A 366 -32.14 7.33 8.57
CA LYS A 366 -31.23 6.22 8.89
C LYS A 366 -29.87 6.37 8.21
N VAL A 367 -29.86 6.60 6.90
CA VAL A 367 -28.59 6.70 6.14
C VAL A 367 -27.85 7.99 6.47
N LYS A 368 -28.56 9.10 6.69
CA LYS A 368 -27.96 10.37 7.11
C LYS A 368 -27.21 10.23 8.44
N GLU A 369 -27.80 9.56 9.42
CA GLU A 369 -27.17 9.31 10.72
C GLU A 369 -25.84 8.54 10.59
N ILE A 370 -25.70 7.67 9.58
CA ILE A 370 -24.47 6.92 9.30
C ILE A 370 -23.44 7.81 8.60
N VAL A 371 -23.86 8.57 7.60
CA VAL A 371 -23.00 9.44 6.78
C VAL A 371 -22.40 10.59 7.59
N GLU A 372 -23.12 11.10 8.59
CA GLU A 372 -22.70 12.23 9.42
C GLU A 372 -21.80 11.85 10.61
N ILE A 373 -21.45 10.56 10.78
CA ILE A 373 -20.55 10.12 11.86
C ILE A 373 -19.14 10.72 11.61
N PRO A 374 -18.62 11.57 12.52
CA PRO A 374 -17.31 12.19 12.37
C PRO A 374 -16.15 11.25 12.74
N ASP A 375 -14.93 11.64 12.38
CA ASP A 375 -13.67 11.05 12.86
C ASP A 375 -13.52 9.55 12.62
N GLN A 376 -13.72 9.13 11.36
CA GLN A 376 -13.69 7.74 10.94
C GLN A 376 -12.39 7.41 10.18
N GLU A 377 -11.78 6.27 10.52
CA GLU A 377 -10.50 5.84 9.97
C GLU A 377 -10.66 5.24 8.56
N ILE A 378 -11.79 4.58 8.31
CA ILE A 378 -12.16 4.03 7.00
C ILE A 378 -13.59 4.48 6.70
N VAL A 379 -13.76 5.03 5.50
CA VAL A 379 -15.04 5.51 4.98
C VAL A 379 -15.40 4.67 3.76
N ILE A 380 -16.60 4.08 3.76
CA ILE A 380 -17.08 3.22 2.68
C ILE A 380 -17.77 4.10 1.63
N PRO A 381 -17.31 4.16 0.37
CA PRO A 381 -17.98 4.96 -0.66
C PRO A 381 -19.44 4.57 -0.89
N GLN A 382 -19.76 3.27 -0.77
CA GLN A 382 -21.08 2.71 -1.04
C GLN A 382 -22.20 3.37 -0.20
N ILE A 383 -21.96 3.71 1.07
CA ILE A 383 -23.00 4.36 1.89
C ILE A 383 -23.30 5.79 1.44
N TYR A 384 -22.30 6.48 0.85
CA TYR A 384 -22.50 7.81 0.29
C TYR A 384 -23.23 7.76 -1.05
N ILE A 385 -22.96 6.73 -1.88
CA ILE A 385 -23.71 6.48 -3.11
C ILE A 385 -25.18 6.23 -2.76
N GLU A 386 -25.44 5.32 -1.82
CA GLU A 386 -26.79 5.04 -1.30
C GLU A 386 -27.48 6.32 -0.82
N TYR A 387 -26.78 7.14 -0.03
CA TYR A 387 -27.30 8.42 0.45
C TYR A 387 -27.64 9.39 -0.69
N ALA A 388 -26.79 9.48 -1.70
CA ALA A 388 -27.01 10.34 -2.86
C ALA A 388 -28.23 9.90 -3.68
N VAL A 389 -28.42 8.58 -3.82
CA VAL A 389 -29.59 7.98 -4.49
C VAL A 389 -30.88 8.28 -3.71
N ILE A 390 -30.87 8.13 -2.38
CA ILE A 390 -32.03 8.47 -1.53
C ILE A 390 -32.38 9.96 -1.65
N LEU A 391 -31.38 10.84 -1.65
CA LEU A 391 -31.56 12.28 -1.84
C LEU A 391 -32.16 12.59 -3.22
N PHE A 392 -31.71 11.89 -4.27
CA PHE A 392 -32.23 12.03 -5.63
C PHE A 392 -33.73 11.71 -5.69
N TYR A 393 -34.13 10.54 -5.19
CA TYR A 393 -35.55 10.14 -5.15
C TYR A 393 -36.41 11.00 -4.22
N SER A 394 -35.79 11.70 -3.26
CA SER A 394 -36.46 12.68 -2.40
C SER A 394 -36.56 14.09 -3.02
N ASN A 395 -36.26 14.25 -4.32
CA ASN A 395 -36.20 15.52 -5.05
C ASN A 395 -35.19 16.55 -4.48
N LYS A 396 -34.22 16.12 -3.67
CA LYS A 396 -33.16 16.97 -3.12
C LYS A 396 -31.94 16.99 -4.04
N TYR A 397 -32.16 17.37 -5.31
CA TYR A 397 -31.18 17.23 -6.38
C TYR A 397 -29.84 17.92 -6.11
N LYS A 398 -29.86 19.11 -5.48
CA LYS A 398 -28.63 19.85 -5.16
C LYS A 398 -27.74 19.09 -4.16
N GLU A 399 -28.34 18.59 -3.07
CA GLU A 399 -27.62 17.81 -2.05
C GLU A 399 -27.12 16.48 -2.63
N SER A 400 -27.94 15.83 -3.46
CA SER A 400 -27.56 14.59 -4.16
C SER A 400 -26.31 14.79 -5.03
N ILE A 401 -26.26 15.85 -5.84
CA ILE A 401 -25.08 16.19 -6.65
C ILE A 401 -23.84 16.42 -5.77
N ASP A 402 -23.98 17.16 -4.68
CA ASP A 402 -22.85 17.45 -3.79
C ASP A 402 -22.26 16.17 -3.19
N VAL A 403 -23.11 15.18 -2.87
CA VAL A 403 -22.66 13.87 -2.37
C VAL A 403 -22.05 13.03 -3.49
N PHE A 404 -22.71 12.88 -4.63
CA PHE A 404 -22.18 12.15 -5.79
C PHE A 404 -20.81 12.67 -6.21
N ARG A 405 -20.58 13.98 -6.17
CA ARG A 405 -19.26 14.57 -6.48
C ARG A 405 -18.16 14.17 -5.50
N ARG A 406 -18.48 13.89 -4.24
CA ARG A 406 -17.49 13.42 -3.25
C ARG A 406 -17.02 12.00 -3.53
N VAL A 407 -17.90 11.17 -4.07
CA VAL A 407 -17.63 9.76 -4.39
C VAL A 407 -17.59 9.48 -5.89
N PHE A 408 -17.37 10.52 -6.71
CA PHE A 408 -17.48 10.48 -8.17
C PHE A 408 -16.68 9.34 -8.83
N ILE A 409 -15.51 9.02 -8.26
CA ILE A 409 -14.59 8.00 -8.78
C ILE A 409 -15.16 6.58 -8.63
N TYR A 410 -16.15 6.38 -7.74
CA TYR A 410 -16.76 5.09 -7.42
C TYR A 410 -18.14 4.90 -8.06
N LEU A 411 -18.62 5.86 -8.84
CA LEU A 411 -19.96 5.81 -9.45
C LEU A 411 -19.97 4.84 -10.62
N ASP A 412 -20.99 3.99 -10.67
CA ASP A 412 -21.25 3.16 -11.85
C ASP A 412 -22.02 3.95 -12.92
N ILE A 413 -22.27 3.31 -14.07
CA ILE A 413 -23.01 3.95 -15.17
C ILE A 413 -24.42 4.36 -14.75
N LYS A 414 -25.08 3.62 -13.85
CA LYS A 414 -26.44 3.94 -13.38
C LYS A 414 -26.40 5.17 -12.47
N ASP A 415 -25.43 5.24 -11.57
CA ASP A 415 -25.19 6.37 -10.67
C ASP A 415 -24.84 7.63 -11.47
N LEU A 416 -24.00 7.52 -12.50
CA LEU A 416 -23.67 8.62 -13.40
C LEU A 416 -24.90 9.11 -14.16
N GLU A 417 -25.79 8.22 -14.59
CA GLU A 417 -27.05 8.59 -15.25
C GLU A 417 -27.97 9.36 -14.28
N MET A 418 -28.06 8.93 -13.02
CA MET A 418 -28.80 9.66 -11.98
C MET A 418 -28.20 11.03 -11.69
N LEU A 419 -26.87 11.13 -11.58
CA LEU A 419 -26.15 12.39 -11.44
C LEU A 419 -26.43 13.33 -12.61
N ARG A 420 -26.42 12.81 -13.85
CA ARG A 420 -26.77 13.57 -15.05
C ARG A 420 -28.20 14.11 -14.97
N GLN A 421 -29.15 13.26 -14.59
CA GLN A 421 -30.54 13.65 -14.46
C GLN A 421 -30.72 14.72 -13.38
N ALA A 422 -30.03 14.61 -12.24
CA ALA A 422 -30.07 15.64 -11.19
C ALA A 422 -29.61 17.02 -11.70
N TYR A 423 -28.59 17.07 -12.55
CA TYR A 423 -28.16 18.32 -13.20
C TYR A 423 -29.22 18.88 -14.16
N VAL A 424 -29.90 18.02 -14.92
CA VAL A 424 -30.99 18.43 -15.83
C VAL A 424 -32.16 19.04 -15.06
N GLU A 425 -32.58 18.41 -13.95
CA GLU A 425 -33.67 18.90 -13.09
C GLU A 425 -33.35 20.27 -12.45
N LEU A 426 -32.07 20.58 -12.23
CA LEU A 426 -31.62 21.90 -11.77
C LEU A 426 -31.36 22.91 -12.90
N GLY A 427 -31.54 22.52 -14.16
CA GLY A 427 -31.28 23.37 -15.34
C GLY A 427 -29.79 23.56 -15.68
N ASP A 428 -28.89 22.76 -15.11
CA ASP A 428 -27.44 22.81 -15.39
C ASP A 428 -27.08 21.92 -16.59
N THR A 429 -27.48 22.39 -17.78
CA THR A 429 -27.28 21.68 -19.05
C THR A 429 -25.79 21.43 -19.35
N LYS A 430 -24.91 22.35 -18.94
CA LYS A 430 -23.47 22.26 -19.18
C LYS A 430 -22.85 21.07 -18.46
N ASN A 431 -23.14 20.91 -17.16
CA ASN A 431 -22.60 19.76 -16.41
C ASN A 431 -23.29 18.45 -16.81
N ALA A 432 -24.58 18.48 -17.14
CA ALA A 432 -25.27 17.30 -17.68
C ALA A 432 -24.62 16.79 -18.98
N GLU A 433 -24.24 17.69 -19.90
CA GLU A 433 -23.50 17.32 -21.12
C GLU A 433 -22.11 16.74 -20.84
N ILE A 434 -21.42 17.23 -19.80
CA ILE A 434 -20.12 16.69 -19.39
C ILE A 434 -20.29 15.25 -18.93
N ILE A 435 -21.27 14.98 -18.06
CA ILE A 435 -21.55 13.62 -17.57
C ILE A 435 -21.99 12.71 -18.71
N GLN A 436 -22.83 13.19 -19.64
CA GLN A 436 -23.22 12.42 -20.83
C GLN A 436 -22.01 11.95 -21.65
N LYS A 437 -21.01 12.83 -21.84
CA LYS A 437 -19.77 12.47 -22.55
C LYS A 437 -18.96 11.41 -21.81
N ILE A 438 -18.99 11.41 -20.48
CA ILE A 438 -18.35 10.39 -19.64
C ILE A 438 -19.08 9.05 -19.79
N ILE A 439 -20.41 9.04 -19.68
CA ILE A 439 -21.23 7.83 -19.84
C ILE A 439 -21.05 7.19 -21.22
N ILE A 440 -21.06 7.99 -22.29
CA ILE A 440 -20.84 7.47 -23.66
C ILE A 440 -19.47 6.80 -23.76
N LYS A 441 -18.45 7.40 -23.15
CA LYS A 441 -17.10 6.86 -23.16
C LYS A 441 -17.02 5.53 -22.40
N GLU A 442 -17.66 5.43 -21.24
CA GLU A 442 -17.69 4.19 -20.46
C GLU A 442 -18.48 3.08 -21.15
N LYS A 443 -19.66 3.38 -21.72
CA LYS A 443 -20.46 2.40 -22.48
C LYS A 443 -19.76 1.84 -23.72
N GLN A 444 -18.89 2.63 -24.37
CA GLN A 444 -18.07 2.16 -25.50
C GLN A 444 -16.95 1.20 -25.06
N HIS A 445 -16.61 1.17 -23.78
CA HIS A 445 -15.59 0.28 -23.22
C HIS A 445 -16.16 -1.04 -22.68
N ASP A 446 -17.46 -1.10 -22.33
CA ASP A 446 -18.14 -2.31 -21.83
C ASP A 446 -18.72 -3.22 -22.94
N GLN A 447 -18.61 -2.84 -24.23
CA GLN A 447 -18.99 -3.77 -25.29
C GLN A 447 -17.96 -4.90 -25.38
N PRO A 448 -18.33 -6.18 -25.17
CA PRO A 448 -17.46 -7.26 -25.59
C PRO A 448 -17.24 -7.09 -27.08
N LEU A 449 -15.99 -7.19 -27.52
CA LEU A 449 -15.62 -7.30 -28.93
C LEU A 449 -16.37 -8.50 -29.52
N LEU A 450 -17.59 -8.28 -30.00
CA LEU A 450 -18.26 -9.18 -30.90
C LEU A 450 -17.53 -9.05 -32.24
N SER A 451 -16.84 -10.14 -32.57
CA SER A 451 -16.33 -10.55 -33.88
C SER A 451 -17.12 -9.98 -35.06
N PRO A 452 -16.43 -9.69 -36.16
CA PRO A 452 -16.20 -10.74 -37.18
C PRO A 452 -14.85 -11.45 -37.04
#